data_AF-A0A3M2ZI14-F1
#
_entry.id   AF-A0A3M2ZI14-F1
#
_cell.length_a   1.000
_cell.length_b   1.000
_cell.length_c   1.000
_cell.angle_alpha   90.00
_cell.angle_beta   90.00
_cell.angle_gamma   90.00
#
_symmetry.space_group_name_H-M   'P 1'
#
loop_
_entity.id
_entity.type
_entity.pdbx_description
1 polymer ?
#
loop_
_entity_poly.entity_id
_entity_poly.type
_entity_poly.pdbx_seq_one_letter_code
_entity_poly.pdbx_strand_id
1 'polypeptide(L)' 'MRSHQLAHKATLEGKFKDEIIPMQGYDENGFLRVFDYDETIRPDTTLESLAALKP' A
#
# COMPACT_ATOMS: atom_id res chain seq x y z
N MET A 1 8.25 4.38 -8.67
CA MET A 1 8.45 2.97 -9.07
C MET A 1 9.22 2.22 -8.00
N ARG A 2 10.54 2.46 -7.82
CA ARG A 2 11.37 1.72 -6.84
C ARG A 2 10.78 1.67 -5.42
N SER A 3 10.28 2.79 -4.91
CA SER A 3 9.68 2.86 -3.56
C SER A 3 8.48 1.90 -3.43
N HIS A 4 7.45 2.07 -4.29
CA HIS A 4 6.25 1.22 -4.25
C HIS A 4 6.55 -0.26 -4.47
N GLN A 5 7.51 -0.59 -5.34
CA GLN A 5 7.89 -1.99 -5.56
C GLN A 5 8.51 -2.64 -4.32
N LEU A 6 9.43 -1.94 -3.64
CA LEU A 6 10.06 -2.45 -2.42
C LEU A 6 9.06 -2.54 -1.27
N ALA A 7 8.19 -1.54 -1.12
CA ALA A 7 7.16 -1.54 -0.08
C ALA A 7 6.14 -2.67 -0.29
N HIS A 8 5.69 -2.89 -1.54
CA HIS A 8 4.79 -4.00 -1.87
C HIS A 8 5.44 -5.34 -1.55
N LYS A 9 6.70 -5.53 -1.94
CA LYS A 9 7.47 -6.75 -1.63
C LYS A 9 7.59 -6.95 -0.11
N ALA A 10 7.90 -5.92 0.66
CA ALA A 10 8.02 -5.99 2.11
C ALA A 10 6.68 -6.36 2.78
N THR A 11 5.57 -5.84 2.26
CA THR A 11 4.22 -6.18 2.73
C THR A 11 3.90 -7.65 2.47
N LEU A 12 4.17 -8.16 1.26
CA LEU A 12 3.95 -9.58 0.92
C LEU A 12 4.85 -10.53 1.71
N GLU A 13 6.11 -10.13 1.95
CA GLU A 13 7.06 -10.90 2.76
C GLU A 13 6.78 -10.80 4.27
N GLY A 14 5.76 -10.03 4.69
CA GLY A 14 5.40 -9.85 6.10
C GLY A 14 6.42 -9.07 6.91
N LYS A 15 7.33 -8.33 6.26
CA LYS A 15 8.37 -7.54 6.94
C LYS A 15 7.81 -6.40 7.77
N PHE A 16 6.62 -5.92 7.44
CA PHE A 16 5.92 -4.89 8.20
C PHE A 16 5.04 -5.45 9.32
N LYS A 17 4.92 -6.78 9.46
CA LYS A 17 4.04 -7.40 10.45
C LYS A 17 4.47 -7.10 11.90
N ASP A 18 5.76 -6.90 12.13
CA ASP A 18 6.30 -6.63 13.47
C ASP A 18 6.13 -5.16 13.89
N GLU A 19 5.91 -4.24 12.94
CA GLU A 19 5.80 -2.80 13.19
C GLU A 19 4.40 -2.23 12.96
N ILE A 20 3.57 -2.84 12.10
CA ILE A 20 2.19 -2.43 11.88
C ILE A 20 1.32 -2.92 13.03
N ILE A 21 0.72 -1.95 13.74
CA ILE A 21 -0.33 -2.23 14.73
C ILE A 21 -1.69 -2.17 14.01
N PRO A 22 -2.47 -3.27 13.98
CA PRO A 22 -3.74 -3.29 13.28
C PRO A 22 -4.71 -2.23 13.81
N MET A 23 -5.35 -1.49 12.91
CA MET A 23 -6.28 -0.41 13.25
C MET A 23 -7.64 -0.62 12.59
N GLN A 24 -8.70 -0.14 13.24
CA GLN A 24 -10.03 -0.14 12.66
C GLN A 24 -10.18 1.05 11.70
N GLY A 25 -10.67 0.76 10.49
CA GLY A 25 -10.98 1.73 9.46
C GLY A 25 -12.29 1.39 8.77
N TYR A 26 -12.68 2.22 7.80
CA TYR A 26 -13.85 1.99 6.97
C TYR A 26 -13.39 1.67 5.55
N ASP A 27 -13.97 0.64 4.95
CA ASP A 27 -13.72 0.34 3.54
C ASP A 27 -14.46 1.30 2.59
N GLU A 28 -14.32 1.09 1.28
CA GLU A 28 -14.97 1.91 0.25
C GLU A 28 -16.51 1.96 0.36
N ASN A 29 -17.11 0.96 1.01
CA ASN A 29 -18.55 0.87 1.24
C ASN A 29 -18.97 1.39 2.63
N GLY A 30 -18.02 1.88 3.43
CA GLY A 30 -18.25 2.37 4.77
C GLY A 30 -18.40 1.26 5.83
N PHE A 31 -17.97 0.04 5.54
CA PHE A 31 -17.99 -1.04 6.54
C PHE A 31 -16.76 -0.99 7.43
N LEU A 32 -16.97 -1.16 8.73
CA LEU A 32 -15.90 -1.25 9.72
C LEU A 32 -15.08 -2.51 9.46
N ARG A 33 -13.78 -2.35 9.21
CA ARG A 33 -12.83 -3.44 9.00
C ARG A 33 -11.51 -3.14 9.72
N VAL A 34 -10.80 -4.18 10.10
CA VAL A 34 -9.43 -4.06 10.61
C VAL A 34 -8.45 -4.07 9.43
N PHE A 35 -7.56 -3.09 9.40
CA PHE A 35 -6.50 -2.95 8.41
C PHE A 35 -5.15 -3.19 9.08
N ASP A 36 -4.36 -4.09 8.50
CA ASP A 36 -3.01 -4.49 8.91
C ASP A 36 -1.99 -4.33 7.77
N TYR A 37 -2.34 -3.55 6.75
CA TYR A 37 -1.52 -3.28 5.57
C TYR A 37 -1.63 -1.82 5.14
N ASP A 38 -0.63 -1.33 4.42
CA ASP A 38 -0.60 0.05 3.92
C ASP A 38 -1.40 0.21 2.61
N GLU A 39 -2.44 1.05 2.62
CA GLU A 39 -3.25 1.36 1.43
C GLU A 39 -2.51 2.22 0.39
N THR A 40 -1.44 2.91 0.80
CA THR A 40 -0.72 3.85 -0.06
C THR A 40 0.18 3.17 -1.10
N ILE A 41 0.45 1.88 -0.93
CA ILE A 41 1.31 1.10 -1.81
C ILE A 41 0.55 0.79 -3.11
N ARG A 42 1.12 1.21 -4.25
CA ARG A 42 0.57 0.99 -5.60
C ARG A 42 1.47 0.03 -6.38
N PRO A 43 1.16 -1.28 -6.41
CA PRO A 43 2.00 -2.30 -7.06
C PRO A 43 2.19 -2.02 -8.56
N ASP A 44 1.16 -1.47 -9.19
CA ASP A 44 1.10 -1.20 -10.63
C ASP A 44 1.85 0.08 -11.04
N THR A 45 2.65 0.67 -10.14
CA THR A 45 3.42 1.89 -10.45
C THR A 45 4.55 1.58 -11.44
N THR A 46 4.37 1.95 -12.71
CA THR A 46 5.40 1.84 -13.77
C THR A 46 6.03 3.19 -14.13
N LEU A 47 7.13 3.20 -14.90
CA LEU A 47 7.75 4.45 -15.37
C LEU A 47 6.82 5.24 -16.29
N GLU A 48 6.06 4.55 -17.12
CA GLU A 48 5.07 5.13 -18.04
C GLU A 48 3.95 5.82 -17.26
N SER A 49 3.45 5.17 -16.19
CA SER A 49 2.39 5.74 -15.34
C SER A 49 2.85 7.02 -14.62
N LEU A 50 4.13 7.07 -14.21
CA LEU A 50 4.70 8.23 -13.54
C LEU A 50 5.00 9.37 -14.52
N ALA A 51 5.46 9.04 -15.74
CA ALA A 51 5.73 10.03 -16.77
C ALA A 51 4.46 10.72 -17.30
N ALA A 52 3.29 10.08 -17.16
CA ALA A 52 1.99 10.65 -17.54
C ALA A 52 1.41 11.63 -16.51
N LEU A 53 2.00 11.75 -15.33
CA LEU A 53 1.53 12.68 -14.30
C LEU A 53 1.86 14.13 -14.69
N LYS A 54 0.93 15.04 -14.40
CA LYS A 54 1.15 16.47 -14.58
C LYS A 54 2.11 16.98 -13.48
N PRO A 55 3.03 17.92 -13.80
CA PRO A 55 3.94 18.53 -12.83
C PRO A 55 3.21 19.25 -11.69
#